data_AF-A0AA95EPZ7-F1
#
_entry.id   AF-A0AA95EPZ7-F1
#
_cell.length_a   1.000
_cell.length_b   1.000
_cell.length_c   1.000
_cell.angle_alpha   90.00
_cell.angle_beta   90.00
_cell.angle_gamma   90.00
#
_symmetry.space_group_name_H-M   'P 1'
#
loop_
_entity.id
_entity.type
_entity.pdbx_description
1 polymer ?
#
loop_
_entity_poly.entity_id
_entity_poly.type
_entity_poly.pdbx_seq_one_letter_code
_entity_poly.pdbx_strand_id
1 'polypeptide(L)'
;MTLRGLLWSVAVVVVCGALVVGGIFAGLFEKSVVSKDVDQPLTADQMKTLAERGAYVAVAADCYACHTAKDGAAWAGGLPFQTPFGTIYASNISPDKDKGIGNWTRAEFHRALRDGIGKGGKHLYPAMPYASYRKMTPEDVDAIYAYLMTREPMKVENRQNALAFPFNIRRLMTFWNLVNLQGEQPINDPAHSEVWNRGRYLADALAHCGECHTPRNLLQGMEQAKYLQGATIEGIAAPDITKAGLTQMGFDAPLLASFMKSGISAQGAMTNQMFDVVHFSTQYMSDGDLAALSAYLFDLDTAPDRSVAPAAPKPVSIDPALAVTARGTYLSLCSGCHGVEGQGIPHVVVPLATNASLRLNDARNLVHTVLHGLPAQRFPGLERMQPMPAFGDQLTDQQVADLTNWMRANWGGQEPNVKPEDIATIRAQ
;
A
#
# COMPACT_ATOMS: atom_id res chain seq x y z
N MET A 1 43.91 34.65 -7.98
CA MET A 1 42.77 34.95 -7.08
C MET A 1 43.34 35.26 -5.71
N THR A 2 43.07 36.43 -5.11
CA THR A 2 43.60 36.77 -3.77
C THR A 2 42.85 35.98 -2.71
N LEU A 3 43.52 35.59 -1.62
CA LEU A 3 42.90 34.86 -0.49
C LEU A 3 41.64 35.59 0.03
N ARG A 4 41.67 36.93 0.00
CA ARG A 4 40.55 37.81 0.38
C ARG A 4 39.38 37.74 -0.60
N GLY A 5 39.65 37.60 -1.90
CA GLY A 5 38.62 37.37 -2.92
C GLY A 5 37.98 35.99 -2.81
N LEU A 6 38.79 34.95 -2.55
CA LEU A 6 38.28 33.59 -2.31
C LEU A 6 37.39 33.53 -1.06
N LEU A 7 37.82 34.16 0.05
CA LEU A 7 37.04 34.22 1.29
C LEU A 7 35.72 34.99 1.12
N TRP A 8 35.73 36.07 0.35
CA TRP A 8 34.49 36.80 0.01
C TRP A 8 33.54 35.97 -0.85
N SER A 9 34.05 35.27 -1.87
CA SER A 9 33.23 34.37 -2.68
C SER A 9 32.63 33.24 -1.86
N VAL A 10 33.40 32.63 -0.96
CA VAL A 10 32.91 31.59 -0.04
C VAL A 10 31.84 32.16 0.89
N ALA A 11 32.06 33.34 1.49
CA ALA A 11 31.09 33.98 2.36
C ALA A 11 29.77 34.29 1.65
N VAL A 12 29.82 34.81 0.41
CA VAL A 12 28.62 35.07 -0.40
C VAL A 12 27.87 33.77 -0.70
N VAL A 13 28.58 32.71 -1.11
CA VAL A 13 27.96 31.39 -1.37
C VAL A 13 27.29 30.83 -0.12
N VAL A 14 27.92 30.94 1.05
CA VAL A 14 27.36 30.49 2.33
C VAL A 14 26.11 31.29 2.70
N VAL A 15 26.15 32.62 2.57
CA VAL A 15 24.98 33.47 2.88
C VAL A 15 23.83 33.19 1.91
N CYS A 16 24.10 33.08 0.61
CA CYS A 16 23.08 32.71 -0.38
C CYS A 16 22.51 31.31 -0.09
N GLY A 17 23.35 30.33 0.26
CA GLY A 17 22.91 29.00 0.64
C GLY A 17 22.02 29.03 1.89
N ALA A 18 22.40 29.77 2.93
CA ALA A 18 21.61 29.93 4.14
C ALA A 18 20.27 30.62 3.88
N LEU A 19 20.22 31.62 3.01
CA LEU A 19 18.97 32.27 2.59
C LEU A 19 18.06 31.33 1.81
N VAL A 20 18.60 30.50 0.91
CA VAL A 20 17.81 29.49 0.19
C VAL A 20 17.25 28.45 1.15
N VAL A 21 18.09 27.88 2.03
CA VAL A 21 17.66 26.92 3.06
C VAL A 21 16.61 27.54 3.99
N GLY A 22 16.84 28.78 4.43
CA GLY A 22 15.88 29.55 5.22
C GLY A 22 14.56 29.78 4.49
N GLY A 23 14.61 30.06 3.18
CA GLY A 23 13.42 30.22 2.33
C GLY A 23 12.63 28.92 2.16
N ILE A 24 13.30 27.78 1.98
CA ILE A 24 12.66 26.45 1.93
C ILE A 24 12.03 26.14 3.30
N PHE A 25 12.75 26.35 4.40
CA PHE A 25 12.24 26.14 5.75
C PHE A 25 11.03 27.05 6.06
N ALA A 26 11.03 28.27 5.52
CA ALA A 26 9.92 29.20 5.61
C ALA A 26 8.71 28.82 4.74
N GLY A 27 8.87 27.90 3.79
CA GLY A 27 7.81 27.45 2.87
C GLY A 27 7.65 28.33 1.62
N LEU A 28 8.61 29.19 1.30
CA LEU A 28 8.50 30.15 0.18
C LEU A 28 8.40 29.49 -1.21
N PHE A 29 8.74 28.21 -1.31
CA PHE A 29 8.71 27.43 -2.55
C PHE A 29 7.56 26.42 -2.61
N GLU A 30 6.75 26.31 -1.55
CA GLU A 30 5.60 25.40 -1.53
C GLU A 30 4.50 25.93 -2.46
N LYS A 31 4.04 25.07 -3.37
CA LYS A 31 2.93 25.36 -4.27
C LYS A 31 1.72 24.53 -3.86
N SER A 32 0.62 25.21 -3.58
CA SER A 32 -0.67 24.57 -3.37
C SER A 32 -1.34 24.26 -4.71
N VAL A 33 -1.95 23.08 -4.82
CA VAL A 33 -2.83 22.73 -5.96
C VAL A 33 -4.32 22.96 -5.63
N VAL A 34 -4.59 23.49 -4.43
CA VAL A 34 -5.93 23.74 -3.95
C VAL A 34 -6.40 25.10 -4.47
N SER A 35 -7.47 25.09 -5.25
CA SER A 35 -8.05 26.28 -5.84
C SER A 35 -8.74 27.16 -4.78
N LYS A 36 -8.84 28.47 -5.02
CA LYS A 36 -9.45 29.42 -4.05
C LYS A 36 -10.97 29.27 -3.91
N ASP A 37 -11.64 28.57 -4.82
CA ASP A 37 -13.09 28.32 -4.67
C ASP A 37 -13.40 27.51 -3.40
N VAL A 38 -12.45 26.72 -2.90
CA VAL A 38 -12.63 25.91 -1.68
C VAL A 38 -12.70 26.73 -0.40
N ASP A 39 -12.40 28.02 -0.45
CA ASP A 39 -12.59 28.94 0.67
C ASP A 39 -14.08 29.18 0.96
N GLN A 40 -14.95 28.95 -0.04
CA GLN A 40 -16.40 28.96 0.16
C GLN A 40 -16.88 27.62 0.75
N PRO A 41 -17.65 27.64 1.85
CA PRO A 41 -18.18 26.42 2.44
C PRO A 41 -19.21 25.77 1.50
N LEU A 42 -19.29 24.45 1.53
CA LEU A 42 -20.37 23.72 0.88
C LEU A 42 -21.70 24.04 1.57
N THR A 43 -22.76 24.20 0.78
CA THR A 43 -24.12 24.34 1.32
C THR A 43 -24.60 23.02 1.94
N ALA A 44 -25.63 23.08 2.78
CA ALA A 44 -26.21 21.87 3.37
C ALA A 44 -26.70 20.87 2.29
N ASP A 45 -27.25 21.39 1.18
CA ASP A 45 -27.72 20.56 0.06
C ASP A 45 -26.56 19.92 -0.71
N GLN A 46 -25.46 20.65 -0.90
CA GLN A 46 -24.23 20.09 -1.49
C GLN A 46 -23.65 18.99 -0.60
N MET A 47 -23.52 19.25 0.71
CA MET A 47 -23.05 18.25 1.69
C MET A 47 -23.92 16.98 1.64
N LYS A 48 -25.24 17.12 1.61
CA LYS A 48 -26.15 15.99 1.53
C LYS A 48 -25.99 15.20 0.23
N THR A 49 -25.92 15.90 -0.91
CA THR A 49 -25.84 15.28 -2.24
C THR A 49 -24.51 14.56 -2.46
N LEU A 50 -23.41 15.13 -1.95
CA LEU A 50 -22.07 14.60 -2.11
C LEU A 50 -21.76 13.42 -1.17
N ALA A 51 -22.44 13.31 -0.03
CA ALA A 51 -22.11 12.31 1.01
C ALA A 51 -22.20 10.86 0.52
N GLU A 52 -23.11 10.51 -0.39
CA GLU A 52 -23.20 9.15 -0.95
C GLU A 52 -21.98 8.80 -1.80
N ARG A 53 -21.60 9.71 -2.72
CA ARG A 53 -20.35 9.58 -3.47
C ARG A 53 -19.16 9.54 -2.52
N GLY A 54 -19.17 10.36 -1.48
CA GLY A 54 -18.12 10.44 -0.48
C GLY A 54 -17.89 9.14 0.27
N ALA A 55 -18.96 8.40 0.56
CA ALA A 55 -18.87 7.07 1.16
C ALA A 55 -18.08 6.12 0.25
N TYR A 56 -18.40 6.12 -1.04
CA TYR A 56 -17.69 5.30 -2.03
C TYR A 56 -16.22 5.71 -2.18
N VAL A 57 -15.94 7.00 -2.32
CA VAL A 57 -14.57 7.50 -2.50
C VAL A 57 -13.74 7.27 -1.23
N ALA A 58 -14.30 7.48 -0.03
CA ALA A 58 -13.58 7.23 1.22
C ALA A 58 -13.23 5.75 1.43
N VAL A 59 -14.07 4.85 0.92
CA VAL A 59 -13.83 3.40 0.88
C VAL A 59 -12.75 3.07 -0.15
N ALA A 60 -12.88 3.53 -1.40
CA ALA A 60 -11.88 3.30 -2.45
C ALA A 60 -10.51 3.92 -2.09
N ALA A 61 -10.51 5.01 -1.32
CA ALA A 61 -9.33 5.67 -0.78
C ALA A 61 -8.77 5.02 0.50
N ASP A 62 -9.41 3.96 0.99
CA ASP A 62 -8.99 3.20 2.18
C ASP A 62 -8.85 4.05 3.46
N CYS A 63 -9.66 5.12 3.58
CA CYS A 63 -9.57 6.03 4.72
C CYS A 63 -9.84 5.30 6.06
N TYR A 64 -10.77 4.33 6.06
CA TYR A 64 -11.18 3.64 7.27
C TYR A 64 -10.10 2.74 7.85
N ALA A 65 -9.34 2.03 7.00
CA ALA A 65 -8.27 1.13 7.42
C ALA A 65 -7.20 1.85 8.23
N CYS A 66 -6.86 3.08 7.83
CA CYS A 66 -5.87 3.91 8.54
C CYS A 66 -6.47 4.63 9.75
N HIS A 67 -7.69 5.16 9.63
CA HIS A 67 -8.30 6.04 10.62
C HIS A 67 -9.15 5.31 11.67
N THR A 68 -9.00 3.99 11.81
CA THR A 68 -9.63 3.20 12.87
C THR A 68 -8.64 2.18 13.41
N ALA A 69 -8.29 2.28 14.70
CA ALA A 69 -7.48 1.25 15.35
C ALA A 69 -8.31 -0.03 15.61
N LYS A 70 -7.65 -1.19 15.70
CA LYS A 70 -8.27 -2.52 15.92
C LYS A 70 -9.30 -2.57 17.06
N ASP A 71 -9.04 -1.85 18.15
CA ASP A 71 -9.92 -1.74 19.33
C ASP A 71 -10.37 -0.28 19.58
N GLY A 72 -10.30 0.55 18.53
CA GLY A 72 -10.65 1.97 18.57
C GLY A 72 -12.06 2.25 18.11
N ALA A 73 -12.55 3.45 18.42
CA ALA A 73 -13.80 3.94 17.82
C ALA A 73 -13.61 4.22 16.33
N ALA A 74 -14.66 3.99 15.53
CA ALA A 74 -14.65 4.24 14.09
C ALA A 74 -14.23 5.69 13.78
N TRP A 75 -13.32 5.89 12.82
CA TRP A 75 -12.81 7.20 12.40
C TRP A 75 -12.02 7.98 13.46
N ALA A 76 -11.77 7.40 14.63
CA ALA A 76 -11.10 8.06 15.74
C ALA A 76 -9.55 8.03 15.67
N GLY A 77 -8.99 7.43 14.62
CA GLY A 77 -7.54 7.30 14.44
C GLY A 77 -6.89 6.34 15.44
N GLY A 78 -5.63 6.62 15.76
CA GLY A 78 -4.86 5.87 16.77
C GLY A 78 -4.11 4.64 16.27
N LEU A 79 -4.26 4.27 14.99
CA LEU A 79 -3.47 3.20 14.37
C LEU A 79 -1.98 3.61 14.33
N PRO A 80 -1.06 2.77 14.85
CA PRO A 80 0.38 3.04 14.77
C PRO A 80 0.96 2.61 13.42
N PHE A 81 1.80 3.47 12.84
CA PHE A 81 2.68 3.16 11.72
C PHE A 81 4.11 3.14 12.21
N GLN A 82 4.77 1.98 12.11
CA GLN A 82 6.15 1.84 12.52
C GLN A 82 7.05 2.28 11.37
N THR A 83 7.89 3.28 11.61
CA THR A 83 8.85 3.77 10.62
C THR A 83 10.27 3.63 11.17
N PRO A 84 11.31 3.64 10.31
CA PRO A 84 12.70 3.70 10.76
C PRO A 84 13.03 4.90 11.65
N PHE A 85 12.17 5.92 11.68
CA PHE A 85 12.36 7.17 12.42
C PHE A 85 11.52 7.27 13.70
N GLY A 86 10.77 6.21 14.02
CA GLY A 86 9.84 6.14 15.15
C GLY A 86 8.40 5.88 14.71
N THR A 87 7.44 6.10 15.61
CA THR A 87 6.03 5.74 15.38
C THR A 87 5.20 6.97 15.05
N ILE A 88 4.41 6.89 13.98
CA ILE A 88 3.38 7.87 13.61
C ILE A 88 2.02 7.27 13.96
N TYR A 89 1.08 8.10 14.44
CA TYR A 89 -0.28 7.64 14.70
C TYR A 89 -1.28 8.33 13.77
N ALA A 90 -2.23 7.55 13.26
CA ALA A 90 -3.37 8.08 12.50
C ALA A 90 -4.18 9.06 13.35
N SER A 91 -4.72 10.09 12.71
CA SER A 91 -5.52 11.12 13.40
C SER A 91 -7.02 10.79 13.42
N ASN A 92 -7.76 11.35 14.36
CA ASN A 92 -9.21 11.32 14.40
C ASN A 92 -9.78 12.23 13.31
N ILE A 93 -10.55 11.64 12.39
CA ILE A 93 -11.22 12.32 11.27
C ILE A 93 -12.75 12.27 11.38
N SER A 94 -13.28 11.95 12.56
CA SER A 94 -14.71 12.10 12.86
C SER A 94 -15.12 13.58 12.90
N PRO A 95 -16.42 13.92 12.80
CA PRO A 95 -16.89 15.29 12.86
C PRO A 95 -16.95 15.88 14.29
N ASP A 96 -16.24 15.28 15.25
CA ASP A 96 -16.11 15.90 16.57
C ASP A 96 -15.42 17.26 16.46
N LYS A 97 -15.98 18.26 17.12
CA LYS A 97 -15.55 19.67 17.01
C LYS A 97 -14.28 19.97 17.80
N ASP A 98 -13.98 19.18 18.83
CA ASP A 98 -12.84 19.39 19.73
C ASP A 98 -11.67 18.50 19.31
N LYS A 99 -11.94 17.20 19.06
CA LYS A 99 -10.94 16.16 18.85
C LYS A 99 -10.81 15.68 17.41
N GLY A 100 -11.83 15.91 16.58
CA GLY A 100 -11.88 15.51 15.18
C GLY A 100 -11.75 16.68 14.21
N ILE A 101 -12.35 16.50 13.03
CA ILE A 101 -12.34 17.50 11.94
C ILE A 101 -13.59 18.41 11.93
N GLY A 102 -14.46 18.33 12.93
CA GLY A 102 -15.77 19.01 12.91
C GLY A 102 -15.73 20.54 12.80
N ASN A 103 -14.59 21.15 13.12
CA ASN A 103 -14.34 22.58 12.99
C ASN A 103 -13.34 22.91 11.87
N TRP A 104 -13.04 21.98 10.98
CA TRP A 104 -12.17 22.23 9.83
C TRP A 104 -12.99 22.90 8.73
N THR A 105 -12.37 23.82 7.99
CA THR A 105 -13.00 24.34 6.77
C THR A 105 -12.80 23.37 5.60
N ARG A 106 -13.65 23.51 4.56
CA ARG A 106 -13.46 22.84 3.26
C ARG A 106 -12.02 23.01 2.77
N ALA A 107 -11.51 24.25 2.80
CA ALA A 107 -10.13 24.56 2.40
C ALA A 107 -9.05 23.88 3.24
N GLU A 108 -9.22 23.78 4.56
CA GLU A 108 -8.28 23.07 5.44
C GLU A 108 -8.26 21.56 5.14
N PHE A 109 -9.42 20.97 4.87
CA PHE A 109 -9.52 19.57 4.50
C PHE A 109 -8.85 19.27 3.14
N HIS A 110 -9.10 20.11 2.13
CA HIS A 110 -8.44 20.01 0.82
C HIS A 110 -6.92 20.11 0.92
N ARG A 111 -6.40 21.09 1.68
CA ARG A 111 -4.95 21.25 1.87
C ARG A 111 -4.33 20.08 2.63
N ALA A 112 -5.05 19.48 3.57
CA ALA A 112 -4.53 18.32 4.29
C ALA A 112 -4.37 17.12 3.36
N LEU A 113 -5.36 16.85 2.50
CA LEU A 113 -5.32 15.74 1.56
C LEU A 113 -4.37 15.98 0.39
N ARG A 114 -4.36 17.18 -0.20
CA ARG A 114 -3.66 17.45 -1.47
C ARG A 114 -2.33 18.17 -1.31
N ASP A 115 -2.10 18.88 -0.21
CA ASP A 115 -0.85 19.61 0.03
C ASP A 115 -0.08 19.10 1.26
N GLY A 116 -0.65 18.17 2.04
CA GLY A 116 -0.04 17.71 3.29
C GLY A 116 -0.02 18.79 4.37
N ILE A 117 -0.94 19.76 4.34
CA ILE A 117 -1.02 20.87 5.30
C ILE A 117 -2.32 20.76 6.09
N GLY A 118 -2.21 20.30 7.34
CA GLY A 118 -3.33 20.22 8.27
C GLY A 118 -3.76 21.57 8.86
N LYS A 119 -4.77 21.52 9.73
CA LYS A 119 -5.31 22.69 10.44
C LYS A 119 -4.20 23.54 11.10
N GLY A 120 -4.30 24.86 10.95
CA GLY A 120 -3.31 25.81 11.47
C GLY A 120 -1.97 25.81 10.73
N GLY A 121 -1.88 25.25 9.53
CA GLY A 121 -0.66 25.25 8.71
C GLY A 121 0.36 24.17 9.10
N LYS A 122 -0.07 23.14 9.84
CA LYS A 122 0.80 22.09 10.35
C LYS A 122 1.07 21.06 9.26
N HIS A 123 2.32 20.91 8.84
CA HIS A 123 2.72 19.84 7.92
C HIS A 123 2.39 18.44 8.45
N LEU A 124 1.84 17.62 7.58
CA LEU A 124 1.62 16.20 7.78
C LEU A 124 2.87 15.42 7.39
N TYR A 125 3.03 14.23 7.98
CA TYR A 125 4.05 13.29 7.53
C TYR A 125 3.49 12.46 6.38
N PRO A 126 4.31 12.04 5.40
CA PRO A 126 3.87 11.31 4.21
C PRO A 126 3.38 9.88 4.48
N ALA A 127 3.34 9.45 5.75
CA ALA A 127 2.53 8.30 6.17
C ALA A 127 1.04 8.50 5.87
N MET A 128 0.57 9.75 5.89
CA MET A 128 -0.64 10.14 5.18
C MET A 128 -0.26 10.33 3.70
N PRO A 129 -0.77 9.53 2.74
CA PRO A 129 -0.29 9.54 1.36
C PRO A 129 -0.80 10.75 0.54
N TYR A 130 -0.59 11.96 1.05
CA TYR A 130 -1.03 13.21 0.43
C TYR A 130 -0.36 13.47 -0.93
N ALA A 131 0.79 12.86 -1.20
CA ALA A 131 1.42 12.92 -2.52
C ALA A 131 0.60 12.16 -3.58
N SER A 132 -0.02 11.04 -3.20
CA SER A 132 -0.95 10.30 -4.06
C SER A 132 -2.32 10.98 -4.10
N TYR A 133 -2.88 11.35 -2.94
CA TYR A 133 -4.17 12.06 -2.87
C TYR A 133 -4.17 13.43 -3.54
N ARG A 134 -3.00 14.06 -3.75
CA ARG A 134 -2.87 15.29 -4.56
C ARG A 134 -3.51 15.17 -5.95
N LYS A 135 -3.53 13.95 -6.51
CA LYS A 135 -4.13 13.62 -7.81
C LYS A 135 -5.66 13.46 -7.77
N MET A 136 -6.27 13.46 -6.58
CA MET A 136 -7.74 13.42 -6.45
C MET A 136 -8.38 14.67 -7.06
N THR A 137 -9.56 14.48 -7.64
CA THR A 137 -10.37 15.61 -8.11
C THR A 137 -10.87 16.43 -6.91
N PRO A 138 -11.00 17.76 -7.04
CA PRO A 138 -11.60 18.58 -5.99
C PRO A 138 -12.98 18.07 -5.55
N GLU A 139 -13.78 17.56 -6.49
CA GLU A 139 -15.13 17.05 -6.24
C GLU A 139 -15.12 15.79 -5.38
N ASP A 140 -14.15 14.90 -5.58
CA ASP A 140 -14.00 13.70 -4.76
C ASP A 140 -13.53 14.03 -3.34
N VAL A 141 -12.68 15.04 -3.20
CA VAL A 141 -12.26 15.56 -1.89
C VAL A 141 -13.44 16.21 -1.15
N ASP A 142 -14.27 16.99 -1.85
CA ASP A 142 -15.51 17.54 -1.29
C ASP A 142 -16.50 16.43 -0.89
N ALA A 143 -16.58 15.37 -1.69
CA ALA A 143 -17.41 14.22 -1.39
C ALA A 143 -16.96 13.50 -0.10
N ILE A 144 -15.67 13.22 0.04
CA ILE A 144 -15.13 12.63 1.28
C ILE A 144 -15.43 13.55 2.46
N TYR A 145 -15.17 14.85 2.35
CA TYR A 145 -15.45 15.81 3.41
C TYR A 145 -16.93 15.76 3.83
N ALA A 146 -17.83 15.81 2.86
CA ALA A 146 -19.26 15.71 3.08
C ALA A 146 -19.65 14.41 3.82
N TYR A 147 -19.12 13.27 3.37
CA TYR A 147 -19.37 11.98 4.00
C TYR A 147 -18.85 11.90 5.44
N LEU A 148 -17.62 12.32 5.69
CA LEU A 148 -17.03 12.31 7.04
C LEU A 148 -17.85 13.17 8.00
N MET A 149 -18.38 14.31 7.53
CA MET A 149 -19.23 15.20 8.32
C MET A 149 -20.60 14.61 8.69
N THR A 150 -20.99 13.47 8.08
CA THR A 150 -22.20 12.72 8.47
C THR A 150 -21.94 11.59 9.47
N ARG A 151 -20.68 11.30 9.80
CA ARG A 151 -20.32 10.19 10.71
C ARG A 151 -20.64 10.57 12.16
N GLU A 152 -20.63 9.59 13.04
CA GLU A 152 -20.77 9.85 14.47
C GLU A 152 -19.53 10.62 14.99
N PRO A 153 -19.72 11.74 15.71
CA PRO A 153 -18.62 12.46 16.35
C PRO A 153 -17.93 11.59 17.40
N MET A 154 -16.62 11.36 17.26
CA MET A 154 -15.83 10.60 18.23
C MET A 154 -14.94 11.54 19.03
N LYS A 155 -15.23 11.70 20.32
CA LYS A 155 -14.46 12.54 21.24
C LYS A 155 -13.21 11.82 21.75
N VAL A 156 -12.31 11.47 20.83
CA VAL A 156 -11.08 10.73 21.11
C VAL A 156 -9.87 11.57 20.73
N GLU A 157 -8.98 11.80 21.69
CA GLU A 157 -7.75 12.57 21.48
C GLU A 157 -6.78 11.88 20.52
N ASN A 158 -6.12 12.70 19.70
CA ASN A 158 -5.04 12.22 18.85
C ASN A 158 -3.84 11.78 19.69
N ARG A 159 -3.31 10.59 19.39
CA ARG A 159 -2.03 10.15 19.96
C ARG A 159 -0.89 10.97 19.37
N GLN A 160 0.06 11.35 20.21
CA GLN A 160 1.24 12.09 19.75
C GLN A 160 2.21 11.13 19.04
N ASN A 161 2.81 11.61 17.94
CA ASN A 161 3.85 10.86 17.25
C ASN A 161 5.09 10.72 18.13
N ALA A 162 5.70 9.54 18.12
CA ALA A 162 6.94 9.23 18.82
C ALA A 162 8.08 9.13 17.81
N LEU A 163 8.45 10.28 17.22
CA LEU A 163 9.54 10.38 16.24
C LEU A 163 10.82 10.86 16.89
N ALA A 164 11.94 10.26 16.50
CA ALA A 164 13.27 10.69 16.96
C ALA A 164 13.65 12.05 16.38
N PHE A 165 14.50 12.80 17.09
CA PHE A 165 15.13 13.99 16.51
C PHE A 165 16.06 13.59 15.35
N PRO A 166 16.09 14.34 14.23
CA PRO A 166 15.36 15.59 13.97
C PRO A 166 13.99 15.41 13.30
N PHE A 167 13.52 14.18 13.08
CA PHE A 167 12.28 13.86 12.36
C PHE A 167 11.00 14.35 13.06
N ASN A 168 11.07 14.64 14.36
CA ASN A 168 9.98 15.30 15.10
C ASN A 168 9.74 16.77 14.71
N ILE A 169 10.68 17.42 14.00
CA ILE A 169 10.54 18.80 13.53
C ILE A 169 9.73 18.81 12.23
N ARG A 170 8.42 19.01 12.34
CA ARG A 170 7.47 19.00 11.20
C ARG A 170 7.82 19.96 10.07
N ARG A 171 8.44 21.11 10.37
CA ARG A 171 8.90 22.08 9.37
C ARG A 171 9.89 21.49 8.36
N LEU A 172 10.60 20.42 8.69
CA LEU A 172 11.49 19.75 7.74
C LEU A 172 10.74 19.10 6.57
N MET A 173 9.42 18.91 6.69
CA MET A 173 8.59 18.43 5.58
C MET A 173 8.56 19.40 4.40
N THR A 174 8.89 20.69 4.56
CA THR A 174 9.00 21.60 3.41
C THR A 174 10.12 21.18 2.43
N PHE A 175 11.22 20.62 2.93
CA PHE A 175 12.29 20.07 2.11
C PHE A 175 11.86 18.77 1.42
N TRP A 176 11.15 17.90 2.15
CA TRP A 176 10.62 16.67 1.58
C TRP A 176 9.61 16.97 0.46
N ASN A 177 8.70 17.92 0.71
CA ASN A 177 7.70 18.38 -0.25
C ASN A 177 8.34 18.98 -1.51
N LEU A 178 9.41 19.77 -1.37
CA LEU A 178 10.10 20.36 -2.52
C LEU A 178 10.59 19.30 -3.54
N VAL A 179 10.94 18.10 -3.06
CA VAL A 179 11.48 17.02 -3.90
C VAL A 179 10.40 16.03 -4.33
N ASN A 180 9.48 15.68 -3.42
CA ASN A 180 8.57 14.54 -3.61
C ASN A 180 7.14 14.95 -3.94
N LEU A 181 6.76 16.19 -3.64
CA LEU A 181 5.41 16.67 -3.86
C LEU A 181 5.34 17.39 -5.22
N GLN A 182 5.04 16.61 -6.26
CA GLN A 182 4.92 17.12 -7.63
C GLN A 182 3.79 18.15 -7.75
N GLY A 183 3.87 19.03 -8.75
CA GLY A 183 2.80 19.97 -9.08
C GLY A 183 1.52 19.27 -9.55
N GLU A 184 0.54 20.07 -9.98
CA GLU A 184 -0.69 19.53 -10.58
C GLU A 184 -0.34 18.70 -11.83
N GLN A 185 -0.78 17.44 -11.84
CA GLN A 185 -0.57 16.52 -12.94
C GLN A 185 -1.90 16.33 -13.69
N PRO A 186 -1.90 16.18 -15.03
CA PRO A 186 -3.09 15.83 -15.76
C PRO A 186 -3.72 14.54 -15.23
N ILE A 187 -5.00 14.63 -14.84
CA ILE A 187 -5.78 13.48 -14.34
C ILE A 187 -6.00 12.45 -15.45
N ASN A 188 -6.04 12.89 -16.71
CA ASN A 188 -6.22 12.03 -17.87
C ASN A 188 -5.01 12.13 -18.81
N ASP A 189 -4.57 10.99 -19.32
CA ASP A 189 -3.67 10.87 -20.45
C ASP A 189 -4.49 10.78 -21.74
N PRO A 190 -4.37 11.73 -22.68
CA PRO A 190 -5.12 11.72 -23.93
C PRO A 190 -4.71 10.58 -24.88
N ALA A 191 -3.58 9.91 -24.65
CA ALA A 191 -3.18 8.74 -25.42
C ALA A 191 -3.96 7.47 -25.04
N HIS A 192 -4.70 7.50 -23.94
CA HIS A 192 -5.41 6.35 -23.38
C HIS A 192 -6.92 6.57 -23.30
N SER A 193 -7.64 5.46 -23.28
CA SER A 193 -9.10 5.39 -23.12
C SER A 193 -9.58 5.92 -21.76
N GLU A 194 -10.90 6.14 -21.66
CA GLU A 194 -11.54 6.49 -20.38
C GLU A 194 -11.39 5.36 -19.34
N VAL A 195 -11.45 4.09 -19.76
CA VAL A 195 -11.30 2.93 -18.86
C VAL A 195 -9.91 2.90 -18.24
N TRP A 196 -8.87 3.06 -19.07
CA TRP A 196 -7.49 3.09 -18.59
C TRP A 196 -7.26 4.28 -17.66
N ASN A 197 -7.75 5.47 -18.02
CA ASN A 197 -7.61 6.68 -17.20
C ASN A 197 -8.35 6.56 -15.87
N ARG A 198 -9.53 5.92 -15.87
CA ARG A 198 -10.26 5.60 -14.63
C ARG A 198 -9.44 4.67 -13.75
N GLY A 199 -8.85 3.62 -14.33
CA GLY A 199 -7.98 2.69 -13.61
C GLY A 199 -6.75 3.36 -13.01
N ARG A 200 -6.10 4.24 -13.77
CA ARG A 200 -4.98 5.06 -13.27
C ARG A 200 -5.41 5.93 -12.10
N TYR A 201 -6.53 6.63 -12.21
CA TYR A 201 -7.04 7.47 -11.12
C TYR A 201 -7.30 6.64 -9.85
N LEU A 202 -7.88 5.45 -9.98
CA LEU A 202 -8.11 4.55 -8.87
C LEU A 202 -6.79 4.07 -8.26
N ALA A 203 -5.81 3.63 -9.06
CA ALA A 203 -4.53 3.13 -8.56
C ALA A 203 -3.66 4.21 -7.92
N ASP A 204 -3.56 5.36 -8.59
CA ASP A 204 -2.59 6.41 -8.27
C ASP A 204 -3.09 7.41 -7.25
N ALA A 205 -4.41 7.66 -7.21
CA ALA A 205 -5.00 8.71 -6.39
C ALA A 205 -5.81 8.13 -5.23
N LEU A 206 -6.77 7.24 -5.52
CA LEU A 206 -7.64 6.70 -4.48
C LEU A 206 -6.97 5.58 -3.70
N ALA A 207 -6.70 4.43 -4.32
CA ALA A 207 -6.17 3.24 -3.65
C ALA A 207 -4.65 3.29 -3.38
N HIS A 208 -3.96 4.32 -3.89
CA HIS A 208 -2.54 4.62 -3.63
C HIS A 208 -1.62 3.38 -3.69
N CYS A 209 -1.85 2.49 -4.65
CA CYS A 209 -1.14 1.21 -4.80
C CYS A 209 0.39 1.40 -4.83
N GLY A 210 0.84 2.51 -5.44
CA GLY A 210 2.25 2.88 -5.52
C GLY A 210 2.93 3.08 -4.17
N GLU A 211 2.19 3.47 -3.12
CA GLU A 211 2.79 3.74 -1.81
C GLU A 211 3.34 2.44 -1.17
N CYS A 212 2.73 1.29 -1.48
CA CYS A 212 3.20 -0.01 -1.03
C CYS A 212 4.07 -0.73 -2.08
N HIS A 213 3.70 -0.62 -3.35
CA HIS A 213 4.33 -1.40 -4.43
C HIS A 213 5.46 -0.67 -5.17
N THR A 214 5.95 0.46 -4.67
CA THR A 214 7.09 1.19 -5.25
C THR A 214 8.20 1.33 -4.22
N PRO A 215 9.46 1.03 -4.56
CA PRO A 215 10.56 1.16 -3.62
C PRO A 215 10.78 2.64 -3.24
N ARG A 216 11.30 2.86 -2.02
CA ARG A 216 11.56 4.19 -1.48
C ARG A 216 13.05 4.53 -1.53
N ASN A 217 13.35 5.77 -1.91
CA ASN A 217 14.71 6.31 -1.86
C ASN A 217 15.13 6.67 -0.41
N LEU A 218 16.36 7.15 -0.25
CA LEU A 218 16.90 7.54 1.07
C LEU A 218 16.08 8.61 1.81
N LEU A 219 15.35 9.47 1.08
CA LEU A 219 14.45 10.49 1.64
C LEU A 219 13.03 9.95 1.89
N GLN A 220 12.80 8.64 1.76
CA GLN A 220 11.49 7.99 1.85
C GLN A 220 10.48 8.45 0.79
N GLY A 221 10.95 9.02 -0.31
CA GLY A 221 10.12 9.29 -1.49
C GLY A 221 10.01 8.06 -2.39
N MET A 222 8.90 7.91 -3.11
CA MET A 222 8.75 6.85 -4.12
C MET A 222 9.78 7.02 -5.25
N GLU A 223 10.52 5.96 -5.57
CA GLU A 223 11.37 5.89 -6.75
C GLU A 223 10.52 5.72 -8.00
N GLN A 224 10.09 6.83 -8.61
CA GLN A 224 9.20 6.83 -9.78
C GLN A 224 9.72 6.00 -10.96
N ALA A 225 11.05 5.87 -11.11
CA ALA A 225 11.65 5.04 -12.16
C ALA A 225 11.40 3.52 -11.97
N LYS A 226 10.98 3.11 -10.77
CA LYS A 226 10.64 1.73 -10.40
C LYS A 226 9.18 1.61 -9.96
N TYR A 227 8.32 2.47 -10.49
CA TYR A 227 6.90 2.49 -10.16
C TYR A 227 6.28 1.09 -10.27
N LEU A 228 5.63 0.63 -9.19
CA LEU A 228 4.95 -0.67 -9.06
C LEU A 228 5.84 -1.93 -9.12
N GLN A 229 7.18 -1.80 -9.13
CA GLN A 229 8.12 -2.93 -9.19
C GLN A 229 8.32 -3.66 -7.85
N GLY A 230 7.50 -3.38 -6.85
CA GLY A 230 7.54 -3.99 -5.53
C GLY A 230 8.47 -3.28 -4.55
N ALA A 231 8.29 -3.58 -3.26
CA ALA A 231 9.09 -3.03 -2.16
C ALA A 231 9.04 -3.97 -0.95
N THR A 232 9.91 -3.77 0.03
CA THR A 232 9.79 -4.41 1.34
C THR A 232 9.29 -3.41 2.37
N ILE A 233 8.22 -3.74 3.07
CA ILE A 233 7.55 -2.91 4.07
C ILE A 233 7.38 -3.75 5.33
N GLU A 234 7.93 -3.27 6.45
CA GLU A 234 7.84 -3.96 7.75
C GLU A 234 8.25 -5.45 7.67
N GLY A 235 9.29 -5.77 6.89
CA GLY A 235 9.79 -7.14 6.73
C GLY A 235 9.03 -8.00 5.71
N ILE A 236 7.90 -7.52 5.17
CA ILE A 236 7.07 -8.21 4.16
C ILE A 236 7.34 -7.61 2.78
N ALA A 237 7.45 -8.44 1.75
CA ALA A 237 7.56 -7.99 0.37
C ALA A 237 6.18 -7.66 -0.22
N ALA A 238 5.94 -6.39 -0.56
CA ALA A 238 4.91 -6.01 -1.52
C ALA A 238 5.40 -6.41 -2.92
N PRO A 239 4.70 -7.31 -3.64
CA PRO A 239 5.18 -7.85 -4.92
C PRO A 239 5.23 -6.79 -6.02
N ASP A 240 5.95 -7.08 -7.10
CA ASP A 240 5.82 -6.34 -8.36
C ASP A 240 4.40 -6.53 -8.91
N ILE A 241 3.67 -5.43 -9.05
CA ILE A 241 2.31 -5.40 -9.64
C ILE A 241 2.26 -4.69 -10.98
N THR A 242 3.41 -4.52 -11.64
CA THR A 242 3.42 -4.25 -13.08
C THR A 242 2.79 -5.41 -13.84
N LYS A 243 2.41 -5.19 -15.11
CA LYS A 243 1.94 -6.25 -16.00
C LYS A 243 2.82 -7.49 -15.99
N ALA A 244 4.15 -7.30 -15.98
CA ALA A 244 5.11 -8.41 -15.95
C ALA A 244 5.05 -9.18 -14.62
N GLY A 245 5.07 -8.47 -13.49
CA GLY A 245 4.96 -9.08 -12.16
C GLY A 245 3.64 -9.83 -11.95
N LEU A 246 2.51 -9.22 -12.34
CA LEU A 246 1.19 -9.85 -12.28
C LEU A 246 1.12 -11.11 -13.15
N THR A 247 1.66 -11.05 -14.37
CA THR A 247 1.72 -12.22 -15.27
C THR A 247 2.60 -13.32 -14.68
N GLN A 248 3.74 -12.99 -14.07
CA GLN A 248 4.61 -13.95 -13.37
C GLN A 248 3.88 -14.62 -12.21
N MET A 249 3.09 -13.86 -11.45
CA MET A 249 2.23 -14.41 -10.39
C MET A 249 1.08 -15.27 -10.93
N GLY A 250 0.85 -15.29 -12.24
CA GLY A 250 -0.24 -16.02 -12.86
C GLY A 250 -1.57 -15.32 -12.75
N PHE A 251 -1.58 -13.99 -12.73
CA PHE A 251 -2.80 -13.21 -12.94
C PHE A 251 -2.94 -12.84 -14.42
N ASP A 252 -4.18 -12.84 -14.88
CA ASP A 252 -4.61 -12.03 -16.01
C ASP A 252 -5.52 -10.90 -15.51
N ALA A 253 -5.97 -10.02 -16.40
CA ALA A 253 -6.74 -8.86 -15.99
C ALA A 253 -8.11 -9.20 -15.35
N PRO A 254 -8.96 -10.07 -15.94
CA PRO A 254 -10.23 -10.43 -15.30
C PRO A 254 -10.05 -11.13 -13.95
N LEU A 255 -9.04 -12.00 -13.84
CA LEU A 255 -8.73 -12.71 -12.60
C LEU A 255 -8.26 -11.74 -11.53
N LEU A 256 -7.42 -10.76 -11.88
CA LEU A 256 -7.00 -9.72 -10.94
C LEU A 256 -8.19 -8.86 -10.46
N ALA A 257 -9.08 -8.45 -11.36
CA ALA A 257 -10.30 -7.73 -10.97
C ALA A 257 -11.14 -8.54 -9.98
N SER A 258 -11.34 -9.83 -10.26
CA SER A 258 -12.07 -10.74 -9.35
C SER A 258 -11.34 -10.93 -8.02
N PHE A 259 -10.01 -11.02 -8.04
CA PHE A 259 -9.18 -11.19 -6.86
C PHE A 259 -9.19 -9.96 -5.97
N MET A 260 -9.24 -8.75 -6.52
CA MET A 260 -9.42 -7.52 -5.75
C MET A 260 -10.83 -7.44 -5.13
N LYS A 261 -11.83 -8.08 -5.75
CA LYS A 261 -13.18 -8.17 -5.17
C LYS A 261 -13.25 -9.20 -4.03
N SER A 262 -12.73 -10.40 -4.26
CA SER A 262 -12.89 -11.55 -3.36
C SER A 262 -11.77 -11.68 -2.33
N GLY A 263 -10.59 -11.11 -2.59
CA GLY A 263 -9.38 -11.34 -1.81
C GLY A 263 -8.80 -12.75 -1.92
N ILE A 264 -9.38 -13.64 -2.73
CA ILE A 264 -8.94 -15.03 -2.88
C ILE A 264 -9.11 -15.54 -4.32
N SER A 265 -8.12 -16.28 -4.80
CA SER A 265 -8.13 -16.97 -6.08
C SER A 265 -7.24 -18.22 -6.04
N ALA A 266 -7.08 -18.90 -7.19
CA ALA A 266 -6.10 -19.98 -7.32
C ALA A 266 -4.64 -19.49 -7.13
N GLN A 267 -4.37 -18.20 -7.30
CA GLN A 267 -3.06 -17.59 -7.11
C GLN A 267 -2.76 -17.30 -5.63
N GLY A 268 -3.74 -17.46 -4.74
CA GLY A 268 -3.55 -17.29 -3.30
C GLY A 268 -4.64 -16.44 -2.67
N ALA A 269 -4.32 -15.85 -1.51
CA ALA A 269 -5.20 -14.97 -0.77
C ALA A 269 -4.46 -13.68 -0.40
N MET A 270 -5.19 -12.57 -0.30
CA MET A 270 -4.65 -11.31 0.23
C MET A 270 -4.44 -11.45 1.74
N THR A 271 -3.18 -11.40 2.15
CA THR A 271 -2.74 -11.58 3.53
C THR A 271 -2.00 -10.34 4.03
N ASN A 272 -1.71 -10.28 5.33
CA ASN A 272 -1.01 -9.15 5.96
C ASN A 272 -1.70 -7.81 5.63
N GLN A 273 -0.95 -6.76 5.30
CA GLN A 273 -1.49 -5.43 5.00
C GLN A 273 -2.46 -5.42 3.80
N MET A 274 -2.31 -6.32 2.82
CA MET A 274 -3.28 -6.41 1.71
C MET A 274 -4.61 -7.03 2.13
N PHE A 275 -4.67 -7.76 3.25
CA PHE A 275 -5.96 -8.20 3.79
C PHE A 275 -6.80 -6.99 4.20
N ASP A 276 -6.21 -5.99 4.83
CA ASP A 276 -6.94 -4.78 5.25
C ASP A 276 -7.47 -4.00 4.04
N VAL A 277 -6.67 -3.92 2.96
CA VAL A 277 -7.09 -3.30 1.69
C VAL A 277 -8.34 -3.97 1.13
N VAL A 278 -8.39 -5.30 1.04
CA VAL A 278 -9.63 -5.96 0.59
C VAL A 278 -10.73 -5.84 1.64
N HIS A 279 -10.40 -5.94 2.93
CA HIS A 279 -11.37 -5.97 4.02
C HIS A 279 -12.13 -4.64 4.16
N PHE A 280 -11.45 -3.51 3.94
CA PHE A 280 -12.00 -2.18 4.14
C PHE A 280 -12.23 -1.38 2.85
N SER A 281 -11.62 -1.76 1.73
CA SER A 281 -11.68 -1.00 0.46
C SER A 281 -12.15 -1.84 -0.74
N THR A 282 -11.28 -2.65 -1.35
CA THR A 282 -11.49 -3.10 -2.75
C THR A 282 -12.71 -4.01 -2.92
N GLN A 283 -13.11 -4.78 -1.89
CA GLN A 283 -14.31 -5.61 -1.97
C GLN A 283 -15.60 -4.80 -2.19
N TYR A 284 -15.61 -3.52 -1.80
CA TYR A 284 -16.77 -2.63 -1.90
C TYR A 284 -16.75 -1.75 -3.15
N MET A 285 -15.66 -1.76 -3.91
CA MET A 285 -15.58 -1.06 -5.19
C MET A 285 -16.54 -1.67 -6.20
N SER A 286 -17.01 -0.85 -7.14
CA SER A 286 -17.85 -1.33 -8.24
C SER A 286 -17.07 -2.24 -9.18
N ASP A 287 -17.75 -3.19 -9.81
CA ASP A 287 -17.10 -4.13 -10.73
C ASP A 287 -16.45 -3.39 -11.91
N GLY A 288 -17.05 -2.29 -12.38
CA GLY A 288 -16.49 -1.43 -13.41
C GLY A 288 -15.19 -0.75 -12.98
N ASP A 289 -15.08 -0.30 -11.72
CA ASP A 289 -13.86 0.30 -11.20
C ASP A 289 -12.76 -0.75 -10.96
N LEU A 290 -13.11 -1.96 -10.51
CA LEU A 290 -12.14 -3.06 -10.40
C LEU A 290 -11.63 -3.52 -11.78
N ALA A 291 -12.52 -3.55 -12.78
CA ALA A 291 -12.16 -3.83 -14.16
C ALA A 291 -11.24 -2.72 -14.73
N ALA A 292 -11.54 -1.45 -14.47
CA ALA A 292 -10.71 -0.32 -14.88
C ALA A 292 -9.33 -0.36 -14.20
N LEU A 293 -9.30 -0.59 -12.88
CA LEU A 293 -8.06 -0.73 -12.11
C LEU A 293 -7.18 -1.86 -12.67
N SER A 294 -7.79 -3.01 -12.98
CA SER A 294 -7.06 -4.09 -13.62
C SER A 294 -6.64 -3.77 -15.06
N ALA A 295 -7.45 -3.06 -15.84
CA ALA A 295 -7.09 -2.64 -17.19
C ALA A 295 -5.85 -1.74 -17.17
N TYR A 296 -5.78 -0.80 -16.22
CA TYR A 296 -4.60 0.04 -16.01
C TYR A 296 -3.33 -0.77 -15.68
N LEU A 297 -3.41 -1.70 -14.72
CA LEU A 297 -2.24 -2.51 -14.32
C LEU A 297 -1.74 -3.45 -15.42
N PHE A 298 -2.62 -3.86 -16.34
CA PHE A 298 -2.26 -4.65 -17.53
C PHE A 298 -2.01 -3.83 -18.80
N ASP A 299 -2.09 -2.50 -18.69
CA ASP A 299 -1.97 -1.55 -19.79
C ASP A 299 -2.91 -1.86 -20.96
N LEU A 300 -4.22 -1.83 -20.66
CA LEU A 300 -5.31 -2.13 -21.59
C LEU A 300 -6.27 -0.95 -21.71
N ASP A 301 -6.67 -0.62 -22.94
CA ASP A 301 -7.65 0.44 -23.22
C ASP A 301 -9.11 -0.03 -23.19
N THR A 302 -9.34 -1.29 -22.87
CA THR A 302 -10.67 -1.87 -22.77
C THR A 302 -10.82 -2.62 -21.46
N ALA A 303 -12.05 -2.65 -20.95
CA ALA A 303 -12.36 -3.50 -19.80
C ALA A 303 -12.04 -4.97 -20.16
N PRO A 304 -11.46 -5.73 -19.23
CA PRO A 304 -11.09 -7.11 -19.50
C PRO A 304 -12.30 -8.03 -19.39
N ASP A 305 -12.66 -8.73 -20.47
CA ASP A 305 -13.93 -9.46 -20.55
C ASP A 305 -13.85 -10.95 -20.20
N ARG A 306 -12.72 -11.63 -20.44
CA ARG A 306 -12.60 -13.09 -20.22
C ARG A 306 -11.21 -13.51 -19.79
N SER A 307 -11.15 -14.28 -18.70
CA SER A 307 -9.91 -14.83 -18.18
C SER A 307 -9.38 -15.93 -19.09
N VAL A 308 -8.07 -15.94 -19.30
CA VAL A 308 -7.30 -17.05 -19.85
C VAL A 308 -6.46 -17.60 -18.72
N ALA A 309 -6.71 -18.85 -18.33
CA ALA A 309 -5.92 -19.51 -17.30
C ALA A 309 -4.43 -19.45 -17.69
N PRO A 310 -3.57 -18.83 -16.86
CA PRO A 310 -2.16 -18.72 -17.17
C PRO A 310 -1.52 -20.11 -17.14
N ALA A 311 -0.55 -20.33 -18.04
CA ALA A 311 0.19 -21.58 -18.06
C ALA A 311 0.89 -21.81 -16.72
N ALA A 312 0.79 -23.03 -16.19
CA ALA A 312 1.51 -23.41 -15.00
C ALA A 312 3.03 -23.33 -15.26
N PRO A 313 3.84 -22.82 -14.31
CA PRO A 313 5.29 -22.87 -14.40
C PRO A 313 5.76 -24.31 -14.62
N LYS A 314 6.80 -24.49 -15.44
CA LYS A 314 7.43 -25.80 -15.59
C LYS A 314 8.28 -26.09 -14.34
N PRO A 315 8.19 -27.29 -13.77
CA PRO A 315 9.04 -27.65 -12.64
C PRO A 315 10.53 -27.55 -13.01
N VAL A 316 11.33 -27.11 -12.05
CA VAL A 316 12.79 -27.05 -12.13
C VAL A 316 13.39 -28.29 -11.45
N SER A 317 14.42 -28.87 -12.05
CA SER A 317 15.11 -30.02 -11.45
C SER A 317 16.00 -29.55 -10.31
N ILE A 318 15.94 -30.25 -9.17
CA ILE A 318 16.77 -30.00 -7.99
C ILE A 318 17.48 -31.28 -7.55
N ASP A 319 18.37 -31.17 -6.57
CA ASP A 319 19.07 -32.32 -6.01
C ASP A 319 18.06 -33.40 -5.51
N PRO A 320 18.20 -34.68 -5.92
CA PRO A 320 17.26 -35.73 -5.54
C PRO A 320 17.17 -35.98 -4.03
N ALA A 321 18.27 -35.85 -3.29
CA ALA A 321 18.25 -36.06 -1.85
C ALA A 321 17.47 -34.93 -1.16
N LEU A 322 17.71 -33.67 -1.56
CA LEU A 322 16.92 -32.52 -1.11
C LEU A 322 15.44 -32.69 -1.44
N ALA A 323 15.10 -33.13 -2.66
CA ALA A 323 13.71 -33.34 -3.05
C ALA A 323 13.00 -34.39 -2.18
N VAL A 324 13.68 -35.49 -1.84
CA VAL A 324 13.13 -36.55 -0.98
C VAL A 324 12.92 -36.05 0.45
N THR A 325 13.89 -35.36 1.04
CA THR A 325 13.77 -34.86 2.42
C THR A 325 12.71 -33.77 2.52
N ALA A 326 12.73 -32.78 1.62
CA ALA A 326 11.77 -31.69 1.59
C ALA A 326 10.33 -32.18 1.35
N ARG A 327 10.13 -33.12 0.41
CA ARG A 327 8.83 -33.73 0.18
C ARG A 327 8.36 -34.53 1.40
N GLY A 328 9.26 -35.23 2.09
CA GLY A 328 8.95 -35.91 3.35
C GLY A 328 8.42 -34.95 4.42
N THR A 329 9.09 -33.80 4.58
CA THR A 329 8.64 -32.72 5.48
C THR A 329 7.26 -32.19 5.07
N TYR A 330 7.06 -31.90 3.78
CA TYR A 330 5.78 -31.43 3.25
C TYR A 330 4.63 -32.40 3.51
N LEU A 331 4.83 -33.69 3.27
CA LEU A 331 3.82 -34.72 3.51
C LEU A 331 3.51 -34.90 5.00
N SER A 332 4.49 -34.65 5.86
CA SER A 332 4.31 -34.81 7.31
C SER A 332 3.57 -33.62 7.93
N LEU A 333 3.81 -32.40 7.43
CA LEU A 333 3.37 -31.16 8.11
C LEU A 333 2.33 -30.35 7.33
N CYS A 334 2.33 -30.42 5.99
CA CYS A 334 1.59 -29.49 5.14
C CYS A 334 0.46 -30.16 4.35
N SER A 335 0.64 -31.41 3.90
CA SER A 335 -0.28 -32.06 2.96
C SER A 335 -1.66 -32.36 3.52
N GLY A 336 -1.83 -32.38 4.85
CA GLY A 336 -3.15 -32.55 5.47
C GLY A 336 -4.13 -31.42 5.10
N CYS A 337 -3.60 -30.20 4.90
CA CYS A 337 -4.38 -29.01 4.53
C CYS A 337 -4.18 -28.63 3.06
N HIS A 338 -2.92 -28.63 2.58
CA HIS A 338 -2.59 -28.22 1.22
C HIS A 338 -2.71 -29.36 0.19
N GLY A 339 -3.00 -30.59 0.63
CA GLY A 339 -3.10 -31.76 -0.23
C GLY A 339 -1.73 -32.33 -0.62
N VAL A 340 -1.71 -33.60 -1.05
CA VAL A 340 -0.45 -34.31 -1.42
C VAL A 340 0.29 -33.62 -2.57
N GLU A 341 -0.44 -33.06 -3.53
CA GLU A 341 0.11 -32.40 -4.72
C GLU A 341 -0.07 -30.87 -4.66
N GLY A 342 -0.34 -30.31 -3.48
CA GLY A 342 -0.49 -28.86 -3.31
C GLY A 342 -1.81 -28.30 -3.85
N GLN A 343 -2.83 -29.14 -4.10
CA GLN A 343 -4.10 -28.72 -4.67
C GLN A 343 -5.00 -27.88 -3.73
N GLY A 344 -4.69 -27.82 -2.43
CA GLY A 344 -5.48 -27.10 -1.43
C GLY A 344 -6.88 -27.66 -1.21
N ILE A 345 -7.71 -26.88 -0.52
CA ILE A 345 -9.13 -27.17 -0.27
C ILE A 345 -9.91 -25.89 -0.61
N PRO A 346 -10.78 -25.89 -1.64
CA PRO A 346 -11.54 -24.70 -2.03
C PRO A 346 -12.23 -24.03 -0.85
N HIS A 347 -12.14 -22.70 -0.75
CA HIS A 347 -12.75 -21.88 0.31
C HIS A 347 -12.27 -22.18 1.74
N VAL A 348 -11.14 -22.89 1.90
CA VAL A 348 -10.59 -23.27 3.21
C VAL A 348 -9.08 -23.06 3.26
N VAL A 349 -8.36 -23.53 2.24
CA VAL A 349 -6.89 -23.50 2.16
C VAL A 349 -6.48 -23.26 0.70
N VAL A 350 -5.59 -22.28 0.48
CA VAL A 350 -5.08 -21.95 -0.86
C VAL A 350 -4.35 -23.14 -1.49
N PRO A 351 -4.52 -23.36 -2.81
CA PRO A 351 -3.66 -24.27 -3.55
C PRO A 351 -2.23 -23.72 -3.57
N LEU A 352 -1.25 -24.56 -3.25
CA LEU A 352 0.17 -24.24 -3.42
C LEU A 352 0.62 -24.45 -4.87
N ALA A 353 0.05 -25.43 -5.57
CA ALA A 353 0.44 -25.74 -6.95
C ALA A 353 0.27 -24.55 -7.93
N THR A 354 -0.62 -23.61 -7.62
CA THR A 354 -0.90 -22.42 -8.43
C THR A 354 -0.56 -21.11 -7.72
N ASN A 355 -0.06 -21.16 -6.49
CA ASN A 355 0.12 -19.97 -5.66
C ASN A 355 1.18 -19.03 -6.23
N ALA A 356 0.88 -17.73 -6.24
CA ALA A 356 1.78 -16.67 -6.64
C ALA A 356 3.02 -16.59 -5.74
N SER A 357 2.90 -16.88 -4.44
CA SER A 357 4.03 -16.78 -3.48
C SER A 357 5.20 -17.69 -3.83
N LEU A 358 4.94 -18.78 -4.57
CA LEU A 358 5.96 -19.72 -5.03
C LEU A 358 6.65 -19.26 -6.31
N ARG A 359 6.02 -18.35 -7.06
CA ARG A 359 6.46 -17.83 -8.36
C ARG A 359 7.24 -16.52 -8.25
N LEU A 360 7.16 -15.83 -7.11
CA LEU A 360 7.89 -14.59 -6.87
C LEU A 360 9.40 -14.84 -6.83
N ASN A 361 10.18 -13.82 -7.20
CA ASN A 361 11.65 -13.88 -7.16
C ASN A 361 12.16 -13.94 -5.71
N ASP A 362 11.54 -13.18 -4.81
CA ASP A 362 11.84 -13.17 -3.37
C ASP A 362 10.96 -14.19 -2.62
N ALA A 363 11.60 -15.12 -1.89
CA ALA A 363 10.94 -16.15 -1.08
C ALA A 363 10.38 -15.62 0.25
N ARG A 364 10.75 -14.39 0.64
CA ARG A 364 10.52 -13.82 1.97
C ARG A 364 9.11 -14.02 2.49
N ASN A 365 8.08 -13.73 1.70
CA ASN A 365 6.70 -13.85 2.17
C ASN A 365 6.29 -15.31 2.42
N LEU A 366 6.75 -16.22 1.57
CA LEU A 366 6.51 -17.65 1.75
C LEU A 366 7.22 -18.16 3.01
N VAL A 367 8.49 -17.78 3.19
CA VAL A 367 9.26 -18.13 4.40
C VAL A 367 8.59 -17.56 5.65
N HIS A 368 8.24 -16.28 5.64
CA HIS A 368 7.54 -15.62 6.75
C HIS A 368 6.23 -16.35 7.08
N THR A 369 5.46 -16.73 6.07
CA THR A 369 4.21 -17.49 6.24
C THR A 369 4.46 -18.87 6.88
N VAL A 370 5.51 -19.59 6.47
CA VAL A 370 5.87 -20.88 7.08
C VAL A 370 6.33 -20.70 8.53
N LEU A 371 7.15 -19.69 8.81
CA LEU A 371 7.71 -19.45 10.13
C LEU A 371 6.66 -18.99 11.13
N HIS A 372 5.81 -18.03 10.75
CA HIS A 372 4.90 -17.33 11.66
C HIS A 372 3.43 -17.73 11.53
N GLY A 373 3.09 -18.51 10.49
CA GLY A 373 1.71 -18.88 10.21
C GLY A 373 0.86 -17.70 9.72
N LEU A 374 -0.45 -17.96 9.58
CA LEU A 374 -1.45 -16.95 9.21
C LEU A 374 -2.70 -17.10 10.07
N PRO A 375 -3.32 -16.00 10.51
CA PRO A 375 -4.58 -16.07 11.23
C PRO A 375 -5.71 -16.53 10.30
N ALA A 376 -6.82 -16.97 10.89
CA ALA A 376 -8.04 -17.22 10.13
C ALA A 376 -8.53 -15.90 9.52
N GLN A 377 -8.93 -15.94 8.25
CA GLN A 377 -9.41 -14.76 7.52
C GLN A 377 -10.78 -15.01 6.90
N ARG A 378 -11.61 -13.98 6.92
CA ARG A 378 -12.93 -13.99 6.27
C ARG A 378 -12.91 -13.03 5.11
N PHE A 379 -13.30 -13.54 3.96
CA PHE A 379 -13.42 -12.81 2.71
C PHE A 379 -14.91 -12.66 2.34
N PRO A 380 -15.25 -11.85 1.32
CA PRO A 380 -16.63 -11.67 0.90
C PRO A 380 -17.36 -12.98 0.58
N GLY A 381 -18.68 -13.00 0.80
CA GLY A 381 -19.50 -14.17 0.55
C GLY A 381 -19.13 -15.36 1.45
N LEU A 382 -18.89 -16.51 0.83
CA LEU A 382 -18.55 -17.78 1.50
C LEU A 382 -17.05 -18.03 1.60
N GLU A 383 -16.23 -17.12 1.11
CA GLU A 383 -14.78 -17.29 1.05
C GLU A 383 -14.15 -17.17 2.44
N ARG A 384 -13.41 -18.20 2.87
CA ARG A 384 -12.78 -18.25 4.19
C ARG A 384 -11.39 -18.88 4.06
N MET A 385 -10.49 -18.48 4.95
CA MET A 385 -9.20 -19.13 5.11
C MET A 385 -9.08 -19.59 6.55
N GLN A 386 -8.81 -20.89 6.72
CA GLN A 386 -8.47 -21.44 8.03
C GLN A 386 -7.11 -20.93 8.48
N PRO A 387 -6.86 -20.86 9.80
CA PRO A 387 -5.55 -20.43 10.28
C PRO A 387 -4.48 -21.43 9.81
N MET A 388 -3.38 -20.91 9.31
CA MET A 388 -2.19 -21.70 9.02
C MET A 388 -1.28 -21.68 10.25
N PRO A 389 -0.92 -22.83 10.84
CA PRO A 389 -0.04 -22.87 11.99
C PRO A 389 1.37 -22.37 11.66
N ALA A 390 2.06 -21.85 12.67
CA ALA A 390 3.46 -21.47 12.60
C ALA A 390 4.36 -22.71 12.75
N PHE A 391 5.41 -22.80 11.93
CA PHE A 391 6.39 -23.89 11.97
C PHE A 391 7.80 -23.43 12.37
N GLY A 392 7.96 -22.16 12.74
CA GLY A 392 9.25 -21.62 13.18
C GLY A 392 9.92 -22.48 14.26
N ASP A 393 9.20 -22.82 15.32
CA ASP A 393 9.80 -23.59 16.44
C ASP A 393 9.97 -25.09 16.15
N GLN A 394 9.41 -25.58 15.04
CA GLN A 394 9.43 -27.01 14.68
C GLN A 394 10.49 -27.35 13.63
N LEU A 395 10.85 -26.38 12.79
CA LEU A 395 11.76 -26.58 11.66
C LEU A 395 13.02 -25.75 11.83
N THR A 396 14.17 -26.39 11.60
CA THR A 396 15.46 -25.71 11.51
C THR A 396 15.51 -24.83 10.25
N ASP A 397 16.43 -23.86 10.23
CA ASP A 397 16.62 -22.99 9.07
C ASP A 397 16.96 -23.76 7.79
N GLN A 398 17.71 -24.86 7.91
CA GLN A 398 17.97 -25.75 6.79
C GLN A 398 16.69 -26.43 6.28
N GLN A 399 15.85 -26.95 7.18
CA GLN A 399 14.61 -27.61 6.77
C GLN A 399 13.63 -26.65 6.10
N VAL A 400 13.54 -25.41 6.57
CA VAL A 400 12.70 -24.37 5.94
C VAL A 400 13.27 -23.98 4.57
N ALA A 401 14.59 -23.84 4.44
CA ALA A 401 15.23 -23.55 3.16
C ALA A 401 14.99 -24.67 2.14
N ASP A 402 15.20 -25.93 2.52
CA ASP A 402 14.98 -27.10 1.66
C ASP A 402 13.50 -27.22 1.23
N LEU A 403 12.57 -27.07 2.19
CA LEU A 403 11.13 -27.08 1.93
C LEU A 403 10.74 -25.96 0.95
N THR A 404 11.24 -24.75 1.18
CA THR A 404 10.96 -23.59 0.33
C THR A 404 11.50 -23.80 -1.08
N ASN A 405 12.75 -24.23 -1.22
CA ASN A 405 13.38 -24.51 -2.51
C ASN A 405 12.63 -25.61 -3.27
N TRP A 406 12.25 -26.70 -2.60
CA TRP A 406 11.48 -27.77 -3.24
C TRP A 406 10.11 -27.31 -3.73
N MET A 407 9.32 -26.61 -2.90
CA MET A 407 8.00 -26.13 -3.31
C MET A 407 8.11 -25.14 -4.47
N ARG A 408 9.07 -24.21 -4.41
CA ARG A 408 9.29 -23.19 -5.46
C ARG A 408 9.81 -23.80 -6.76
N ALA A 409 10.67 -24.82 -6.70
CA ALA A 409 11.10 -25.54 -7.89
C ALA A 409 9.97 -26.37 -8.50
N ASN A 410 9.17 -27.06 -7.67
CA ASN A 410 8.14 -27.98 -8.13
C ASN A 410 6.89 -27.26 -8.70
N TRP A 411 6.46 -26.17 -8.07
CA TRP A 411 5.23 -25.46 -8.43
C TRP A 411 5.42 -24.03 -8.92
N GLY A 412 6.51 -23.38 -8.50
CA GLY A 412 6.83 -22.00 -8.85
C GLY A 412 7.71 -21.83 -10.09
N GLY A 413 8.32 -22.92 -10.56
CA GLY A 413 9.32 -22.89 -11.65
C GLY A 413 10.54 -22.04 -11.33
N GLN A 414 10.91 -21.94 -10.05
CA GLN A 414 12.05 -21.14 -9.58
C GLN A 414 13.27 -22.02 -9.31
N GLU A 415 14.45 -21.48 -9.58
CA GLU A 415 15.71 -22.10 -9.19
C GLU A 415 15.87 -22.11 -7.65
N PRO A 416 16.46 -23.18 -7.07
CA PRO A 416 16.67 -23.27 -5.64
C PRO A 416 17.76 -22.27 -5.21
N ASN A 417 17.35 -21.16 -4.63
CA ASN A 417 18.25 -20.06 -4.25
C ASN A 417 18.14 -19.61 -2.80
N VAL A 418 17.23 -20.20 -2.02
CA VAL A 418 17.01 -19.86 -0.61
C VAL A 418 18.02 -20.59 0.24
N LYS A 419 18.74 -19.86 1.10
CA LYS A 419 19.75 -20.42 1.99
C LYS A 419 19.31 -20.37 3.46
N PRO A 420 19.88 -21.21 4.34
CA PRO A 420 19.58 -21.17 5.77
C PRO A 420 19.82 -19.79 6.40
N GLU A 421 20.81 -19.03 5.93
CA GLU A 421 21.09 -17.69 6.44
C GLU A 421 19.97 -16.69 6.12
N ASP A 422 19.29 -16.86 4.99
CA ASP A 422 18.13 -16.05 4.63
C ASP A 422 16.97 -16.34 5.60
N ILE A 423 16.77 -17.62 5.97
CA ILE A 423 15.76 -18.03 6.94
C ILE A 423 16.07 -17.45 8.32
N ALA A 424 17.32 -17.56 8.79
CA ALA A 424 17.75 -17.00 10.07
C ALA A 424 17.49 -15.48 10.14
N THR A 425 17.73 -14.77 9.03
CA THR A 425 17.48 -13.33 8.93
C THR A 425 15.99 -12.98 9.00
N ILE A 426 15.13 -13.77 8.35
CA ILE A 426 13.67 -13.56 8.39
C ILE A 426 13.11 -13.94 9.76
N ARG A 427 13.59 -15.03 10.36
CA ARG A 427 13.17 -15.49 11.70
C ARG A 427 13.47 -14.48 12.81
N ALA A 428 14.51 -13.66 12.63
CA ALA A 428 14.90 -12.64 13.60
C ALA A 428 14.10 -11.32 13.47
N GLN A 429 13.26 -11.19 12.44
CA GLN A 429 12.31 -10.08 12.26
C GLN A 429 11.00 -10.42 12.99
#